data_AF-A0A803YDB7-F1
#
_entry.id   AF-A0A803YDB7-F1
#
_cell.length_a   1.000
_cell.length_b   1.000
_cell.length_c   1.000
_cell.angle_alpha   90.00
_cell.angle_beta   90.00
_cell.angle_gamma   90.00
#
_symmetry.space_group_name_H-M   'P 1'
#
loop_
_entity.id
_entity.type
_entity.pdbx_description
1 polymer ?
#
loop_
_entity_poly.entity_id
_entity_poly.type
_entity_poly.pdbx_seq_one_letter_code
_entity_poly.pdbx_strand_id
1 'polypeptide(L)'
;MSCYKIPDISNFKRFHGRAFNDPFVQKEKEKLSYDLVPMKNGGVGVKVMYMDEEHIFSVEQISAMLLTKLKETAECNLKKPVTDCVISVPSFFTDAERRSVLDAAQIVGLNCLRLMNDMTAVALNYGIYKQDLPAPEEKPRIVIFVDMGHSAFQVSACAFNKSKLKVLGTAFDPFLGGRNFDGKLVDYFCAEIKAKYKLDPKSKVRALLRLYQECEKLKKLMSSNSTDIPLNIECFMNDTDVSGKMNRSQFEELCADLLQRIEMPLLSLMEQTQLKVEDVTAVEIVGGATRIPAVKERIAKFFGKDVSTTLNADEAIARGCALQCAILSPAFKVREFSVTDATPFPISLLWNTEAEDTEGIGSHYHRQTSSFCSQKQFMMSLILNATSRNWKISNRKYLQKGLLVKQNVYVF
;
A
#
# COMPACT_ATOMS: atom_id res chain seq x y z
N MET A 1 -4.25 36.06 18.48
CA MET A 1 -4.45 35.51 17.12
C MET A 1 -4.39 34.00 17.24
N SER A 2 -5.55 33.36 17.45
CA SER A 2 -5.61 31.90 17.55
C SER A 2 -5.37 31.36 16.13
N CYS A 3 -4.20 30.80 15.86
CA CYS A 3 -4.00 30.07 14.60
C CYS A 3 -4.96 28.88 14.65
N TYR A 4 -6.08 29.00 13.95
CA TYR A 4 -7.10 27.96 13.78
C TYR A 4 -6.43 26.74 13.15
N LYS A 5 -6.03 25.80 14.00
CA LYS A 5 -5.35 24.58 13.57
C LYS A 5 -6.41 23.63 13.05
N ILE A 6 -6.49 23.51 11.72
CA ILE A 6 -7.00 22.30 11.09
C ILE A 6 -6.24 21.13 11.74
N PRO A 7 -6.92 20.10 12.27
CA PRO A 7 -6.24 18.94 12.81
C PRO A 7 -5.39 18.29 11.70
N ASP A 8 -4.18 17.86 12.03
CA ASP A 8 -3.32 17.14 11.09
C ASP A 8 -4.00 15.82 10.70
N ILE A 9 -4.44 15.72 9.45
CA ILE A 9 -5.09 14.53 8.89
C ILE A 9 -4.00 13.62 8.32
N SER A 10 -3.64 12.60 9.09
CA SER A 10 -2.66 11.57 8.71
C SER A 10 -3.31 10.20 8.62
N ASN A 11 -2.60 9.18 8.10
CA ASN A 11 -3.08 7.78 8.05
C ASN A 11 -4.38 7.51 7.25
N PHE A 12 -4.91 8.50 6.53
CA PHE A 12 -6.20 8.39 5.84
C PHE A 12 -6.23 7.36 4.70
N LYS A 13 -5.07 7.00 4.11
CA LYS A 13 -4.95 5.96 3.06
C LYS A 13 -5.64 4.64 3.46
N ARG A 14 -5.67 4.32 4.76
CA ARG A 14 -6.22 3.07 5.29
C ARG A 14 -7.76 3.02 5.30
N PHE A 15 -8.42 4.15 5.06
CA PHE A 15 -9.89 4.27 5.10
C PHE A 15 -10.53 4.28 3.71
N HIS A 16 -9.73 4.23 2.63
CA HIS A 16 -10.25 4.15 1.26
C HIS A 16 -11.24 2.99 1.12
N GLY A 17 -12.37 3.23 0.45
CA GLY A 17 -13.35 2.18 0.10
C GLY A 17 -13.97 1.41 1.27
N ARG A 18 -13.72 1.79 2.53
CA ARG A 18 -14.23 1.09 3.72
C ARG A 18 -15.55 1.69 4.19
N ALA A 19 -16.43 0.82 4.68
CA ALA A 19 -17.62 1.24 5.40
C ALA A 19 -17.23 1.82 6.77
N PHE A 20 -17.97 2.82 7.24
CA PHE A 20 -17.73 3.41 8.55
C PHE A 20 -17.81 2.38 9.67
N ASN A 21 -18.76 1.44 9.59
CA ASN A 21 -18.98 0.40 10.59
C ASN A 21 -18.02 -0.79 10.49
N ASP A 22 -17.04 -0.78 9.58
CA ASP A 22 -15.99 -1.81 9.52
C ASP A 22 -15.27 -1.87 10.88
N PRO A 23 -15.17 -3.05 11.53
CA PRO A 23 -14.45 -3.21 12.80
C PRO A 23 -13.03 -2.66 12.78
N PHE A 24 -12.35 -2.73 11.63
CA PHE A 24 -11.03 -2.14 11.44
C PHE A 24 -11.08 -0.60 11.58
N VAL A 25 -12.06 0.06 10.95
CA VAL A 25 -12.24 1.51 11.01
C VAL A 25 -12.54 1.94 12.43
N GLN A 26 -13.43 1.23 13.13
CA GLN A 26 -13.79 1.52 14.52
C GLN A 26 -12.58 1.44 15.45
N LYS A 27 -11.75 0.39 15.31
CA LYS A 27 -10.52 0.23 16.11
C LYS A 27 -9.45 1.27 15.80
N GLU A 28 -9.34 1.71 14.55
CA GLU A 28 -8.36 2.72 14.17
C GLU A 28 -8.80 4.13 14.57
N LYS A 29 -10.11 4.41 14.58
CA LYS A 29 -10.69 5.69 15.00
C LYS A 29 -10.19 6.14 16.37
N GLU A 30 -10.08 5.21 17.33
CA GLU A 30 -9.62 5.48 18.70
C GLU A 30 -8.19 6.03 18.79
N LYS A 31 -7.38 5.86 17.73
CA LYS A 31 -5.96 6.23 17.70
C LYS A 31 -5.70 7.52 16.93
N LEU A 32 -6.73 8.13 16.34
CA LEU A 32 -6.59 9.31 15.49
C LEU A 32 -6.67 10.60 16.31
N SER A 33 -6.03 11.65 15.79
CA SER A 33 -6.13 13.01 16.31
C SER A 33 -7.32 13.79 15.76
N TYR A 34 -8.16 13.16 14.94
CA TYR A 34 -9.26 13.78 14.22
C TYR A 34 -10.48 12.85 14.20
N ASP A 35 -11.66 13.43 13.99
CA ASP A 35 -12.92 12.71 14.07
C ASP A 35 -13.31 12.04 12.75
N LEU A 36 -13.60 10.74 12.82
CA LEU A 36 -14.29 10.02 11.76
C LEU A 36 -15.81 9.98 12.01
N VAL A 37 -16.57 10.26 10.96
CA VAL A 37 -18.03 10.28 10.92
C VAL A 37 -18.58 9.44 9.76
N PRO A 38 -19.79 8.86 9.86
CA PRO A 38 -20.40 8.15 8.75
C PRO A 38 -20.85 9.12 7.65
N MET A 39 -20.55 8.79 6.41
CA MET A 39 -21.11 9.46 5.23
C MET A 39 -22.52 8.95 4.91
N LYS A 40 -23.28 9.72 4.10
CA LYS A 40 -24.64 9.33 3.66
C LYS A 40 -24.68 7.99 2.92
N ASN A 41 -23.59 7.62 2.23
CA ASN A 41 -23.44 6.34 1.53
C ASN A 41 -22.92 5.21 2.44
N GLY A 42 -22.78 5.43 3.75
CA GLY A 42 -22.21 4.48 4.71
C GLY A 42 -20.68 4.41 4.73
N GLY A 43 -19.99 5.17 3.87
CA GLY A 43 -18.53 5.27 3.84
C GLY A 43 -17.95 6.12 4.99
N VAL A 44 -16.63 6.19 5.07
CA VAL A 44 -15.91 7.00 6.07
C VAL A 44 -15.81 8.47 5.63
N GLY A 45 -16.23 9.38 6.49
CA GLY A 45 -15.99 10.82 6.38
C GLY A 45 -15.05 11.33 7.48
N VAL A 46 -14.26 12.33 7.16
CA VAL A 46 -13.37 13.05 8.08
C VAL A 46 -14.01 14.40 8.40
N LYS A 47 -14.32 14.64 9.68
CA LYS A 47 -14.92 15.89 10.14
C LYS A 47 -13.82 16.86 10.56
N VAL A 48 -13.82 18.06 10.00
CA VAL A 48 -12.84 19.11 10.29
C VAL A 48 -13.51 20.47 10.45
N MET A 49 -12.91 21.32 11.28
CA MET A 49 -13.23 22.74 11.31
C MET A 49 -12.35 23.45 10.28
N TYR A 50 -12.96 24.02 9.25
CA TYR A 50 -12.28 24.75 8.20
C TYR A 50 -12.98 26.10 7.99
N MET A 51 -12.23 27.20 8.09
CA MET A 51 -12.77 28.57 7.99
C MET A 51 -13.96 28.82 8.93
N ASP A 52 -13.86 28.36 10.18
CA ASP A 52 -14.90 28.44 11.22
C ASP A 52 -16.20 27.68 10.93
N GLU A 53 -16.23 26.87 9.86
CA GLU A 53 -17.35 26.01 9.51
C GLU A 53 -16.97 24.53 9.68
N GLU A 54 -17.95 23.73 10.10
CA GLU A 54 -17.79 22.27 10.15
C GLU A 54 -17.94 21.72 8.73
N HIS A 55 -16.88 21.07 8.24
CA HIS A 55 -16.88 20.37 6.97
C HIS A 55 -16.65 18.87 7.19
N ILE A 56 -17.35 18.08 6.38
CA ILE A 56 -17.14 16.63 6.29
C ILE A 56 -16.61 16.33 4.91
N PHE A 57 -15.39 15.80 4.85
CA PHE A 57 -14.76 15.37 3.61
C PHE A 57 -14.71 13.85 3.53
N SER A 58 -15.00 13.29 2.37
CA SER A 58 -14.77 11.87 2.13
C SER A 58 -13.27 11.56 2.08
N VAL A 59 -12.89 10.30 2.25
CA VAL A 59 -11.48 9.87 2.14
C VAL A 59 -10.94 10.18 0.75
N GLU A 60 -11.76 10.03 -0.30
CA GLU A 60 -11.41 10.37 -1.67
C GLU A 60 -11.11 11.86 -1.83
N GLN A 61 -11.89 12.75 -1.19
CA GLN A 61 -11.63 14.19 -1.21
C GLN A 61 -10.33 14.55 -0.49
N ILE A 62 -10.04 13.94 0.67
CA ILE A 62 -8.77 14.14 1.38
C ILE A 62 -7.58 13.66 0.53
N SER A 63 -7.69 12.48 -0.09
CA SER A 63 -6.68 11.96 -1.01
C SER A 63 -6.53 12.83 -2.25
N ALA A 64 -7.62 13.40 -2.77
CA ALA A 64 -7.58 14.35 -3.87
C ALA A 64 -6.83 15.63 -3.49
N MET A 65 -6.99 16.15 -2.27
CA MET A 65 -6.21 17.31 -1.80
C MET A 65 -4.69 17.02 -1.81
N LEU A 66 -4.27 15.83 -1.37
CA LEU A 66 -2.87 15.41 -1.46
C LEU A 66 -2.41 15.30 -2.91
N LEU A 67 -3.20 14.65 -3.77
CA LEU A 67 -2.89 14.48 -5.19
C LEU A 67 -2.81 15.82 -5.93
N THR A 68 -3.67 16.79 -5.61
CA THR A 68 -3.59 18.17 -6.12
C THR A 68 -2.24 18.78 -5.76
N LYS A 69 -1.80 18.65 -4.49
CA LYS A 69 -0.51 19.21 -4.09
C LYS A 69 0.68 18.54 -4.81
N LEU A 70 0.61 17.23 -5.00
CA LEU A 70 1.63 16.47 -5.73
C LEU A 70 1.66 16.86 -7.22
N LYS A 71 0.48 17.04 -7.84
CA LYS A 71 0.34 17.53 -9.22
C LYS A 71 0.96 18.92 -9.36
N GLU A 72 0.58 19.87 -8.52
CA GLU A 72 1.17 21.22 -8.52
C GLU A 72 2.68 21.18 -8.38
N THR A 73 3.20 20.35 -7.48
CA THR A 73 4.65 20.20 -7.27
C THR A 73 5.34 19.68 -8.54
N ALA A 74 4.75 18.70 -9.21
CA ALA A 74 5.26 18.16 -10.46
C ALA A 74 5.20 19.21 -11.60
N GLU A 75 4.08 19.92 -11.74
CA GLU A 75 3.90 20.98 -12.74
C GLU A 75 4.87 22.15 -12.53
N CYS A 76 5.09 22.55 -11.26
CA CYS A 76 6.06 23.58 -10.91
C CYS A 76 7.50 23.17 -11.25
N ASN A 77 7.85 21.88 -11.14
CA ASN A 77 9.17 21.37 -11.48
C ASN A 77 9.34 21.23 -13.00
N LEU A 78 8.36 20.62 -13.68
CA LEU A 78 8.40 20.32 -15.12
C LEU A 78 8.11 21.53 -16.01
N LYS A 79 7.52 22.60 -15.45
CA LYS A 79 7.01 23.78 -16.18
C LYS A 79 6.03 23.41 -17.29
N LYS A 80 5.27 22.34 -17.08
CA LYS A 80 4.29 21.77 -18.03
C LYS A 80 3.09 21.22 -17.27
N PRO A 81 1.88 21.22 -17.87
CA PRO A 81 0.72 20.60 -17.26
C PRO A 81 0.92 19.09 -17.12
N VAL A 82 0.39 18.52 -16.04
CA VAL A 82 0.40 17.08 -15.76
C VAL A 82 -1.03 16.56 -15.84
N THR A 83 -1.29 15.72 -16.85
CA THR A 83 -2.63 15.17 -17.12
C THR A 83 -2.73 13.68 -16.82
N ASP A 84 -1.67 12.91 -17.10
CA ASP A 84 -1.65 11.46 -16.95
C ASP A 84 -0.83 11.04 -15.73
N CYS A 85 -1.27 9.99 -15.05
CA CYS A 85 -0.52 9.42 -13.94
C CYS A 85 -0.68 7.90 -13.83
N VAL A 86 0.23 7.28 -13.09
CA VAL A 86 0.11 5.91 -12.57
C VAL A 86 0.23 6.03 -11.06
N ILE A 87 -0.75 5.49 -10.34
CA ILE A 87 -0.79 5.54 -8.88
C ILE A 87 -0.50 4.15 -8.33
N SER A 88 0.39 4.07 -7.34
CA SER A 88 0.67 2.80 -6.66
C SER A 88 -0.33 2.53 -5.53
N VAL A 89 -0.68 1.27 -5.35
CA VAL A 89 -1.52 0.80 -4.26
C VAL A 89 -0.92 -0.47 -3.64
N PRO A 90 -1.15 -0.72 -2.33
CA PRO A 90 -0.72 -1.96 -1.71
C PRO A 90 -1.38 -3.15 -2.41
N SER A 91 -0.66 -4.27 -2.50
CA SER A 91 -1.16 -5.45 -3.21
C SER A 91 -2.46 -5.98 -2.57
N PHE A 92 -2.63 -5.82 -1.26
CA PHE A 92 -3.83 -6.22 -0.53
C PHE A 92 -5.04 -5.28 -0.65
N PHE A 93 -4.94 -4.17 -1.40
CA PHE A 93 -6.11 -3.34 -1.64
C PHE A 93 -7.17 -4.12 -2.42
N THR A 94 -8.36 -4.15 -1.85
CA THR A 94 -9.60 -4.67 -2.42
C THR A 94 -10.04 -3.83 -3.62
N ASP A 95 -11.02 -4.34 -4.38
CA ASP A 95 -11.57 -3.60 -5.51
C ASP A 95 -12.22 -2.27 -5.07
N ALA A 96 -12.93 -2.26 -3.93
CA ALA A 96 -13.51 -1.05 -3.36
C ALA A 96 -12.45 0.00 -2.97
N GLU A 97 -11.36 -0.42 -2.32
CA GLU A 97 -10.22 0.44 -1.99
C GLU A 97 -9.55 1.01 -3.26
N ARG A 98 -9.41 0.19 -4.31
CA ARG A 98 -8.84 0.63 -5.61
C ARG A 98 -9.74 1.63 -6.31
N ARG A 99 -11.05 1.39 -6.37
CA ARG A 99 -12.03 2.34 -6.96
C ARG A 99 -11.99 3.68 -6.24
N SER A 100 -11.94 3.66 -4.90
CA SER A 100 -11.83 4.86 -4.07
C SER A 100 -10.56 5.70 -4.40
N VAL A 101 -9.43 5.06 -4.73
CA VAL A 101 -8.22 5.78 -5.20
C VAL A 101 -8.41 6.36 -6.61
N LEU A 102 -9.10 5.66 -7.52
CA LEU A 102 -9.43 6.18 -8.85
C LEU A 102 -10.36 7.39 -8.77
N ASP A 103 -11.37 7.34 -7.91
CA ASP A 103 -12.29 8.46 -7.67
C ASP A 103 -11.52 9.69 -7.17
N ALA A 104 -10.55 9.50 -6.26
CA ALA A 104 -9.66 10.57 -5.82
C ALA A 104 -8.85 11.18 -6.97
N ALA A 105 -8.32 10.37 -7.88
CA ALA A 105 -7.61 10.87 -9.07
C ALA A 105 -8.54 11.64 -10.02
N GLN A 106 -9.78 11.15 -10.19
CA GLN A 106 -10.80 11.79 -11.01
C GLN A 106 -11.19 13.18 -10.48
N ILE A 107 -11.31 13.35 -9.15
CA ILE A 107 -11.60 14.65 -8.52
C ILE A 107 -10.53 15.71 -8.90
N VAL A 108 -9.26 15.32 -9.01
CA VAL A 108 -8.15 16.21 -9.39
C VAL A 108 -8.07 16.45 -10.91
N GLY A 109 -8.84 15.69 -11.70
CA GLY A 109 -8.76 15.69 -13.16
C GLY A 109 -7.47 15.03 -13.69
N LEU A 110 -6.89 14.09 -12.93
CA LEU A 110 -5.78 13.25 -13.38
C LEU A 110 -6.34 12.00 -14.07
N ASN A 111 -5.89 11.75 -15.29
CA ASN A 111 -6.14 10.50 -15.99
C ASN A 111 -5.22 9.40 -15.45
N CYS A 112 -5.74 8.57 -14.54
CA CYS A 112 -5.00 7.44 -14.00
C CYS A 112 -4.93 6.30 -15.03
N LEU A 113 -3.82 6.25 -15.78
CA LEU A 113 -3.58 5.25 -16.84
C LEU A 113 -3.57 3.82 -16.30
N ARG A 114 -3.11 3.64 -15.06
CA ARG A 114 -3.05 2.35 -14.38
C ARG A 114 -2.93 2.55 -12.87
N LEU A 115 -3.69 1.75 -12.10
CA LEU A 115 -3.34 1.45 -10.71
C LEU A 115 -2.35 0.29 -10.70
N MET A 116 -1.20 0.50 -10.06
CA MET A 116 -0.11 -0.46 -10.03
C MET A 116 0.12 -0.95 -8.60
N ASN A 117 0.38 -2.25 -8.42
CA ASN A 117 0.76 -2.76 -7.11
C ASN A 117 2.14 -2.19 -6.72
N ASP A 118 2.31 -1.79 -5.45
CA ASP A 118 3.56 -1.23 -4.93
C ASP A 118 4.76 -2.13 -5.27
N MET A 119 4.66 -3.43 -4.98
CA MET A 119 5.74 -4.40 -5.23
C MET A 119 6.03 -4.63 -6.71
N THR A 120 5.01 -4.55 -7.58
CA THR A 120 5.19 -4.65 -9.03
C THR A 120 5.92 -3.42 -9.56
N ALA A 121 5.67 -2.23 -9.00
CA ALA A 121 6.39 -1.01 -9.36
C ALA A 121 7.88 -1.11 -8.98
N VAL A 122 8.19 -1.63 -7.78
CA VAL A 122 9.56 -1.92 -7.34
C VAL A 122 10.23 -2.91 -8.29
N ALA A 123 9.55 -4.00 -8.63
CA ALA A 123 10.05 -5.02 -9.54
C ALA A 123 10.29 -4.49 -10.96
N LEU A 124 9.43 -3.60 -11.48
CA LEU A 124 9.63 -2.94 -12.76
C LEU A 124 10.87 -2.03 -12.73
N ASN A 125 11.02 -1.22 -11.69
CA ASN A 125 12.19 -0.36 -11.49
C ASN A 125 13.48 -1.20 -11.45
N TYR A 126 13.46 -2.35 -10.76
CA TYR A 126 14.58 -3.29 -10.78
C TYR A 126 14.87 -3.85 -12.16
N GLY A 127 13.86 -4.47 -12.80
CA GLY A 127 14.06 -5.27 -14.00
C GLY A 127 14.47 -4.45 -15.23
N ILE A 128 13.98 -3.21 -15.35
CA ILE A 128 14.24 -2.41 -16.56
C ILE A 128 15.71 -1.97 -16.68
N TYR A 129 16.37 -1.74 -15.55
CA TYR A 129 17.76 -1.28 -15.49
C TYR A 129 18.78 -2.42 -15.42
N LYS A 130 18.36 -3.64 -15.06
CA LYS A 130 19.26 -4.81 -15.05
C LYS A 130 19.59 -5.25 -16.49
N GLN A 131 20.88 -5.33 -16.77
CA GLN A 131 21.41 -5.66 -18.11
C GLN A 131 21.73 -7.15 -18.25
N ASP A 132 22.01 -7.83 -17.13
CA ASP A 132 22.46 -9.20 -17.02
C ASP A 132 21.31 -10.20 -16.77
N LEU A 133 20.07 -9.85 -17.13
CA LEU A 133 18.93 -10.74 -16.97
C LEU A 133 18.99 -11.90 -17.99
N PRO A 134 18.60 -13.14 -17.58
CA PRO A 134 18.62 -14.31 -18.45
C PRO A 134 17.82 -14.09 -19.75
N ALA A 135 18.21 -14.76 -20.84
CA ALA A 135 17.45 -14.72 -22.07
C ALA A 135 16.01 -15.25 -21.88
N PRO A 136 15.05 -14.94 -22.76
CA PRO A 136 13.65 -15.39 -22.63
C PRO A 136 13.48 -16.92 -22.51
N GLU A 137 14.38 -17.70 -23.12
CA GLU A 137 14.35 -19.17 -23.12
C GLU A 137 15.09 -19.80 -21.93
N GLU A 138 15.84 -19.01 -21.16
CA GLU A 138 16.60 -19.50 -20.00
C GLU A 138 15.76 -19.52 -18.72
N LYS A 139 16.20 -20.30 -17.73
CA LYS A 139 15.56 -20.31 -16.41
C LYS A 139 15.51 -18.88 -15.86
N PRO A 140 14.33 -18.36 -15.46
CA PRO A 140 14.21 -16.99 -14.99
C PRO A 140 15.01 -16.79 -13.71
N ARG A 141 15.54 -15.58 -13.53
CA ARG A 141 16.11 -15.15 -12.26
C ARG A 141 14.98 -14.86 -11.28
N ILE A 142 15.01 -15.50 -10.11
CA ILE A 142 14.02 -15.30 -9.07
C ILE A 142 14.53 -14.26 -8.08
N VAL A 143 13.80 -13.17 -7.92
CA VAL A 143 14.11 -12.10 -6.97
C VAL A 143 12.92 -11.91 -6.04
N ILE A 144 13.18 -11.91 -4.73
CA ILE A 144 12.19 -11.56 -3.72
C ILE A 144 12.31 -10.07 -3.42
N PHE A 145 11.20 -9.35 -3.46
CA PHE A 145 11.13 -7.98 -2.99
C PHE A 145 10.40 -7.94 -1.66
N VAL A 146 10.95 -7.22 -0.69
CA VAL A 146 10.35 -7.00 0.63
C VAL A 146 10.19 -5.50 0.85
N ASP A 147 8.98 -5.05 1.16
CA ASP A 147 8.67 -3.68 1.53
C ASP A 147 8.15 -3.62 2.97
N MET A 148 8.76 -2.77 3.79
CA MET A 148 8.20 -2.40 5.09
C MET A 148 8.12 -0.88 5.19
N GLY A 149 6.93 -0.36 4.96
CA GLY A 149 6.63 1.07 5.05
C GLY A 149 6.21 1.50 6.45
N HIS A 150 5.39 2.56 6.50
CA HIS A 150 4.85 3.07 7.75
C HIS A 150 3.83 2.11 8.40
N SER A 151 3.00 1.43 7.62
CA SER A 151 1.82 0.72 8.16
C SER A 151 1.69 -0.76 7.78
N ALA A 152 2.45 -1.22 6.79
CA ALA A 152 2.29 -2.55 6.21
C ALA A 152 3.62 -3.16 5.79
N PHE A 153 3.64 -4.49 5.78
CA PHE A 153 4.73 -5.34 5.33
C PHE A 153 4.24 -6.13 4.12
N GLN A 154 4.96 -6.07 3.01
CA GLN A 154 4.61 -6.73 1.76
C GLN A 154 5.82 -7.49 1.24
N VAL A 155 5.60 -8.69 0.71
CA VAL A 155 6.64 -9.48 0.06
C VAL A 155 6.12 -10.03 -1.25
N SER A 156 6.93 -9.99 -2.30
CA SER A 156 6.57 -10.49 -3.62
C SER A 156 7.72 -11.25 -4.26
N ALA A 157 7.40 -12.41 -4.84
CA ALA A 157 8.35 -13.20 -5.62
C ALA A 157 8.18 -12.87 -7.10
N CYS A 158 9.27 -12.51 -7.76
CA CYS A 158 9.28 -12.08 -9.15
C CYS A 158 10.26 -12.92 -9.98
N ALA A 159 9.80 -13.40 -11.12
CA ALA A 159 10.61 -14.04 -12.14
C ALA A 159 11.00 -13.04 -13.23
N PHE A 160 12.30 -12.95 -13.51
CA PHE A 160 12.85 -12.07 -14.53
C PHE A 160 13.55 -12.84 -15.65
N ASN A 161 13.19 -12.48 -16.88
CA ASN A 161 14.00 -12.69 -18.08
C ASN A 161 14.22 -11.32 -18.74
N LYS A 162 15.07 -11.27 -19.77
CA LYS A 162 15.31 -10.05 -20.55
C LYS A 162 13.98 -9.48 -21.06
N SER A 163 13.70 -8.23 -20.71
CA SER A 163 12.47 -7.51 -21.07
C SER A 163 11.16 -8.12 -20.57
N LYS A 164 11.18 -9.02 -19.57
CA LYS A 164 9.98 -9.65 -19.02
C LYS A 164 10.06 -9.80 -17.50
N LEU A 165 9.03 -9.32 -16.83
CA LEU A 165 8.75 -9.50 -15.41
C LEU A 165 7.44 -10.27 -15.26
N LYS A 166 7.47 -11.34 -14.46
CA LYS A 166 6.28 -12.03 -13.98
C LYS A 166 6.28 -12.07 -12.46
N VAL A 167 5.26 -11.51 -11.83
CA VAL A 167 4.99 -11.70 -10.40
C VAL A 167 4.44 -13.12 -10.22
N LEU A 168 5.11 -13.92 -9.38
CA LEU A 168 4.76 -15.31 -9.12
C LEU A 168 3.76 -15.43 -7.97
N GLY A 169 3.92 -14.58 -6.95
CA GLY A 169 3.07 -14.56 -5.77
C GLY A 169 3.38 -13.35 -4.92
N THR A 170 2.44 -13.00 -4.04
CA THR A 170 2.57 -11.87 -3.11
C THR A 170 1.89 -12.24 -1.80
N ALA A 171 2.56 -11.96 -0.69
CA ALA A 171 2.03 -12.11 0.66
C ALA A 171 2.27 -10.82 1.45
N PHE A 172 1.55 -10.61 2.54
CA PHE A 172 1.57 -9.35 3.26
C PHE A 172 1.06 -9.49 4.70
N ASP A 173 1.45 -8.54 5.54
CA ASP A 173 0.78 -8.20 6.80
C ASP A 173 0.37 -6.71 6.73
N PRO A 174 -0.94 -6.40 6.58
CA PRO A 174 -1.42 -5.03 6.38
C PRO A 174 -1.43 -4.21 7.67
N PHE A 175 -1.02 -4.80 8.79
CA PHE A 175 -1.03 -4.21 10.13
C PHE A 175 0.36 -4.22 10.79
N LEU A 176 1.42 -4.42 10.01
CA LEU A 176 2.79 -4.47 10.49
C LEU A 176 3.67 -3.48 9.70
N GLY A 177 4.04 -2.36 10.32
CA GLY A 177 4.97 -1.39 9.74
C GLY A 177 5.61 -0.50 10.80
N GLY A 178 6.35 0.52 10.37
CA GLY A 178 7.09 1.43 11.24
C GLY A 178 6.27 2.04 12.40
N ARG A 179 4.97 2.30 12.20
CA ARG A 179 4.07 2.85 13.22
C ARG A 179 3.80 1.91 14.38
N ASN A 180 3.89 0.59 14.15
CA ASN A 180 3.68 -0.40 15.20
C ASN A 180 4.87 -0.38 16.17
N PHE A 181 6.08 -0.23 15.65
CA PHE A 181 7.29 -0.02 16.45
C PHE A 181 7.23 1.31 17.22
N ASP A 182 6.76 2.39 16.58
CA ASP A 182 6.54 3.67 17.26
C ASP A 182 5.53 3.51 18.42
N GLY A 183 4.44 2.78 18.19
CA GLY A 183 3.43 2.49 19.21
C GLY A 183 3.98 1.75 20.43
N LYS A 184 4.87 0.77 20.22
CA LYS A 184 5.54 0.04 21.32
C LYS A 184 6.38 0.98 22.19
N LEU A 185 7.15 1.86 21.56
CA LEU A 185 7.91 2.90 22.28
C LEU A 185 7.00 3.86 23.03
N VAL A 186 5.91 4.32 22.40
CA VAL A 186 4.95 5.21 23.03
C VAL A 186 4.30 4.56 24.25
N ASP A 187 3.87 3.29 24.16
CA ASP A 187 3.30 2.58 25.29
C ASP A 187 4.30 2.42 26.44
N TYR A 188 5.57 2.10 26.14
CA TYR A 188 6.64 2.04 27.12
C TYR A 188 6.84 3.39 27.83
N PHE A 189 7.02 4.48 27.08
CA PHE A 189 7.23 5.80 27.67
C PHE A 189 5.98 6.35 28.35
N CYS A 190 4.77 5.99 27.92
CA CYS A 190 3.55 6.33 28.65
C CYS A 190 3.55 5.72 30.05
N ALA A 191 3.94 4.45 30.17
CA ALA A 191 4.04 3.78 31.47
C ALA A 191 5.14 4.40 32.35
N GLU A 192 6.31 4.67 31.78
CA GLU A 192 7.42 5.33 32.48
C GLU A 192 7.04 6.74 32.97
N ILE A 193 6.41 7.54 32.12
CA ILE A 193 5.97 8.90 32.44
C ILE A 193 4.92 8.88 33.57
N LYS A 194 3.96 7.96 33.49
CA LYS A 194 2.95 7.79 34.52
C LYS A 194 3.55 7.36 35.86
N ALA A 195 4.55 6.50 35.84
CA ALA A 195 5.24 6.06 37.05
C ALA A 195 6.07 7.19 37.69
N LYS A 196 6.92 7.85 36.90
CA LYS A 196 7.94 8.83 37.34
C LYS A 196 7.37 10.22 37.60
N TYR A 197 6.51 10.72 36.71
CA TYR A 197 5.99 12.09 36.75
C TYR A 197 4.52 12.19 37.16
N LYS A 198 3.82 11.05 37.33
CA LYS A 198 2.37 11.00 37.61
C LYS A 198 1.51 11.71 36.55
N LEU A 199 2.01 11.79 35.32
CA LEU A 199 1.31 12.37 34.17
C LEU A 199 0.73 11.25 33.29
N ASP A 200 -0.41 11.51 32.66
CA ASP A 200 -1.02 10.59 31.68
C ASP A 200 -0.99 11.19 30.27
N PRO A 201 -0.02 10.81 29.41
CA PRO A 201 0.04 11.26 28.02
C PRO A 201 -1.23 10.96 27.22
N LYS A 202 -1.90 9.84 27.53
CA LYS A 202 -3.09 9.38 26.76
C LYS A 202 -4.30 10.27 27.01
N SER A 203 -4.31 11.04 28.10
CA SER A 203 -5.41 11.96 28.42
C SER A 203 -5.40 13.25 27.59
N LYS A 204 -4.29 13.58 26.90
CA LYS A 204 -4.16 14.81 26.09
C LYS A 204 -3.59 14.49 24.71
N VAL A 205 -4.43 14.60 23.66
CA VAL A 205 -4.06 14.31 22.25
C VAL A 205 -2.77 15.01 21.83
N ARG A 206 -2.59 16.30 22.18
CA ARG A 206 -1.38 17.06 21.82
C ARG A 206 -0.10 16.52 22.48
N ALA A 207 -0.18 16.05 23.72
CA ALA A 207 0.96 15.47 24.42
C ALA A 207 1.31 14.11 23.81
N LEU A 208 0.30 13.29 23.52
CA LEU A 208 0.48 12.00 22.86
C LEU A 208 1.13 12.15 21.48
N LEU A 209 0.67 13.10 20.65
CA LEU A 209 1.26 13.38 19.33
C LEU A 209 2.74 13.78 19.42
N ARG A 210 3.10 14.63 20.38
CA ARG A 210 4.51 15.01 20.63
C ARG A 210 5.33 13.78 21.02
N LEU A 211 4.80 12.92 21.89
CA LEU A 211 5.48 11.69 22.28
C LEU A 211 5.70 10.74 21.09
N TYR A 212 4.70 10.59 20.20
CA TYR A 212 4.85 9.83 18.96
C TYR A 212 5.98 10.37 18.07
N GLN A 213 6.06 11.69 17.89
CA GLN A 213 7.11 12.32 17.08
C GLN A 213 8.51 12.06 17.66
N GLU A 214 8.68 12.16 18.98
CA GLU A 214 9.95 11.88 19.63
C GLU A 214 10.29 10.38 19.63
N CYS A 215 9.31 9.49 19.77
CA CYS A 215 9.52 8.05 19.65
C CYS A 215 9.93 7.66 18.22
N GLU A 216 9.34 8.27 17.18
CA GLU A 216 9.73 8.02 15.79
C GLU A 216 11.18 8.46 15.53
N LYS A 217 11.58 9.64 16.03
CA LYS A 217 12.97 10.11 15.96
C LYS A 217 13.91 9.16 16.68
N LEU A 218 13.57 8.75 17.90
CA LEU A 218 14.35 7.81 18.70
C LEU A 218 14.55 6.48 17.98
N LYS A 219 13.48 5.90 17.42
CA LYS A 219 13.55 4.68 16.58
C LYS A 219 14.53 4.82 15.42
N LYS A 220 14.49 5.95 14.70
CA LYS A 220 15.40 6.23 13.58
C LYS A 220 16.85 6.32 14.07
N LEU A 221 17.11 7.01 15.19
CA LEU A 221 18.45 7.11 15.77
C LEU A 221 18.99 5.74 16.22
N MET A 222 18.14 4.90 16.81
CA MET A 222 18.52 3.53 17.22
C MET A 222 18.85 2.62 16.03
N SER A 223 18.35 2.92 14.82
CA SER A 223 18.74 2.18 13.62
C SER A 223 20.22 2.37 13.26
N SER A 224 20.80 3.52 13.60
CA SER A 224 22.21 3.84 13.36
C SER A 224 23.10 3.66 14.59
N ASN A 225 22.57 3.91 15.79
CA ASN A 225 23.31 3.83 17.06
C ASN A 225 22.75 2.74 17.98
N SER A 226 23.63 1.94 18.60
CA SER A 226 23.26 0.88 19.55
C SER A 226 23.29 1.31 21.02
N THR A 227 23.90 2.46 21.35
CA THR A 227 24.04 2.93 22.74
C THR A 227 22.74 3.52 23.27
N ASP A 228 22.73 3.86 24.57
CA ASP A 228 21.64 4.65 25.17
C ASP A 228 21.47 5.97 24.42
N ILE A 229 20.24 6.27 24.02
CA ILE A 229 19.84 7.51 23.36
C ILE A 229 18.79 8.19 24.26
N PRO A 230 19.01 9.47 24.65
CA PRO A 230 18.07 10.17 25.51
C PRO A 230 16.81 10.56 24.73
N LEU A 231 15.67 10.53 25.43
CA LEU A 231 14.42 11.15 25.02
C LEU A 231 14.14 12.29 25.99
N ASN A 232 14.15 13.52 25.51
CA ASN A 232 13.88 14.71 26.33
C ASN A 232 12.77 15.52 25.67
N ILE A 233 11.71 15.83 26.40
CA ILE A 233 10.58 16.62 25.92
C ILE A 233 10.30 17.75 26.91
N GLU A 234 10.58 18.97 26.49
CA GLU A 234 10.32 20.19 27.26
C GLU A 234 8.83 20.54 27.28
N CYS A 235 8.35 21.05 28.42
CA CYS A 235 6.97 21.47 28.65
C CYS A 235 5.97 20.43 28.11
N PHE A 236 6.18 19.17 28.50
CA PHE A 236 5.43 18.05 27.96
C PHE A 236 3.95 18.13 28.35
N MET A 237 3.69 18.23 29.66
CA MET A 237 2.37 18.48 30.24
C MET A 237 2.54 19.27 31.55
N ASN A 238 1.65 20.24 31.78
CA ASN A 238 1.62 21.04 33.02
C ASN A 238 3.00 21.65 33.34
N ASP A 239 3.65 22.22 32.32
CA ASP A 239 4.99 22.82 32.40
C ASP A 239 6.07 21.91 33.01
N THR A 240 5.86 20.59 32.94
CA THR A 240 6.82 19.58 33.40
C THR A 240 7.60 19.01 32.22
N ASP A 241 8.92 18.99 32.36
CA ASP A 241 9.82 18.35 31.41
C ASP A 241 9.90 16.85 31.67
N VAL A 242 9.89 16.08 30.59
CA VAL A 242 10.02 14.62 30.65
C VAL A 242 11.36 14.20 30.07
N SER A 243 12.05 13.32 30.78
CA SER A 243 13.28 12.67 30.33
C SER A 243 13.22 11.16 30.52
N GLY A 244 13.72 10.44 29.53
CA GLY A 244 13.88 9.00 29.49
C GLY A 244 15.05 8.62 28.59
N LYS A 245 15.29 7.31 28.42
CA LYS A 245 16.30 6.80 27.50
C LYS A 245 15.89 5.44 26.96
N MET A 246 16.42 5.09 25.80
CA MET A 246 16.27 3.77 25.19
C MET A 246 17.54 3.42 24.44
N ASN A 247 17.91 2.14 24.43
CA ASN A 247 18.92 1.61 23.51
C ASN A 247 18.31 0.57 22.57
N ARG A 248 19.09 0.21 21.53
CA ARG A 248 18.64 -0.72 20.49
C ARG A 248 18.23 -2.08 21.06
N SER A 249 19.01 -2.65 21.98
CA SER A 249 18.73 -3.98 22.54
C SER A 249 17.38 -4.01 23.27
N GLN A 250 17.11 -2.99 24.10
CA GLN A 250 15.84 -2.87 24.82
C GLN A 250 14.67 -2.66 23.85
N PHE A 251 14.86 -1.85 22.81
CA PHE A 251 13.85 -1.63 21.79
C PHE A 251 13.52 -2.90 21.00
N GLU A 252 14.53 -3.69 20.63
CA GLU A 252 14.35 -4.95 19.93
C GLU A 252 13.64 -6.00 20.79
N GLU A 253 13.97 -6.07 22.08
CA GLU A 253 13.26 -6.92 23.05
C GLU A 253 11.79 -6.50 23.20
N LEU A 254 11.53 -5.19 23.34
CA LEU A 254 10.18 -4.61 23.42
C LEU A 254 9.32 -4.92 22.18
N CYS A 255 9.96 -5.09 21.02
CA CYS A 255 9.32 -5.32 19.73
C CYS A 255 9.41 -6.78 19.25
N ALA A 256 9.79 -7.72 20.11
CA ALA A 256 9.99 -9.12 19.74
C ALA A 256 8.75 -9.75 19.07
N ASP A 257 7.55 -9.41 19.53
CA ASP A 257 6.28 -9.88 18.95
C ASP A 257 6.05 -9.35 17.52
N LEU A 258 6.43 -8.10 17.26
CA LEU A 258 6.34 -7.51 15.91
C LEU A 258 7.38 -8.14 14.97
N LEU A 259 8.59 -8.40 15.47
CA LEU A 259 9.66 -9.04 14.70
C LEU A 259 9.30 -10.48 14.31
N GLN A 260 8.63 -11.22 15.19
CA GLN A 260 8.17 -12.59 14.89
C GLN A 260 7.13 -12.62 13.75
N ARG A 261 6.28 -11.59 13.65
CA ARG A 261 5.25 -11.51 12.60
C ARG A 261 5.81 -11.34 11.18
N ILE A 262 7.09 -10.99 11.03
CA ILE A 262 7.76 -10.89 9.73
C ILE A 262 7.84 -12.25 9.03
N GLU A 263 7.98 -13.34 9.78
CA GLU A 263 8.19 -14.68 9.21
C GLU A 263 6.94 -15.21 8.50
N MET A 264 5.73 -14.85 8.97
CA MET A 264 4.47 -15.38 8.46
C MET A 264 4.23 -15.03 6.98
N PRO A 265 4.33 -13.76 6.52
CA PRO A 265 4.21 -13.46 5.10
C PRO A 265 5.31 -14.09 4.24
N LEU A 266 6.53 -14.25 4.76
CA LEU A 266 7.62 -14.90 4.04
C LEU A 266 7.30 -16.39 3.80
N LEU A 267 6.87 -17.12 4.84
CA LEU A 267 6.43 -18.51 4.73
C LEU A 267 5.27 -18.65 3.74
N SER A 268 4.25 -17.81 3.87
CA SER A 268 3.08 -17.84 2.97
C SER A 268 3.47 -17.61 1.51
N LEU A 269 4.41 -16.70 1.23
CA LEU A 269 4.89 -16.48 -0.13
C LEU A 269 5.59 -17.72 -0.70
N MET A 270 6.46 -18.37 0.07
CA MET A 270 7.17 -19.56 -0.39
C MET A 270 6.19 -20.72 -0.64
N GLU A 271 5.19 -20.90 0.21
CA GLU A 271 4.13 -21.91 0.04
C GLU A 271 3.29 -21.64 -1.23
N GLN A 272 2.82 -20.40 -1.42
CA GLN A 272 2.01 -20.02 -2.59
C GLN A 272 2.76 -20.20 -3.91
N THR A 273 4.06 -19.92 -3.92
CA THR A 273 4.90 -19.96 -5.12
C THR A 273 5.54 -21.32 -5.37
N GLN A 274 5.50 -22.22 -4.37
CA GLN A 274 6.18 -23.52 -4.36
C GLN A 274 7.69 -23.43 -4.64
N LEU A 275 8.29 -22.27 -4.36
CA LEU A 275 9.72 -22.04 -4.49
C LEU A 275 10.45 -22.63 -3.27
N LYS A 276 11.71 -23.04 -3.47
CA LYS A 276 12.63 -23.30 -2.37
C LYS A 276 13.47 -22.07 -2.09
N VAL A 277 14.01 -21.96 -0.88
CA VAL A 277 14.92 -20.88 -0.52
C VAL A 277 16.16 -20.89 -1.42
N GLU A 278 16.61 -22.08 -1.85
CA GLU A 278 17.72 -22.22 -2.79
C GLU A 278 17.45 -21.59 -4.17
N ASP A 279 16.20 -21.56 -4.64
CA ASP A 279 15.82 -20.99 -5.94
C ASP A 279 15.92 -19.45 -5.97
N VAL A 280 15.86 -18.80 -4.81
CA VAL A 280 15.91 -17.35 -4.70
C VAL A 280 17.31 -16.84 -5.02
N THR A 281 17.44 -16.03 -6.07
CA THR A 281 18.74 -15.47 -6.48
C THR A 281 19.14 -14.26 -5.63
N ALA A 282 18.19 -13.39 -5.30
CA ALA A 282 18.42 -12.19 -4.50
C ALA A 282 17.17 -11.79 -3.71
N VAL A 283 17.38 -11.11 -2.58
CA VAL A 283 16.32 -10.51 -1.75
C VAL A 283 16.55 -9.02 -1.70
N GLU A 284 15.73 -8.23 -2.37
CA GLU A 284 15.81 -6.77 -2.39
C GLU A 284 14.83 -6.18 -1.37
N ILE A 285 15.31 -5.30 -0.50
CA ILE A 285 14.47 -4.64 0.52
C ILE A 285 14.24 -3.16 0.17
N VAL A 286 13.02 -2.68 0.40
CA VAL A 286 12.61 -1.28 0.25
C VAL A 286 11.70 -0.86 1.42
N GLY A 287 11.37 0.42 1.50
CA GLY A 287 10.51 0.93 2.57
C GLY A 287 11.28 1.29 3.85
N GLY A 288 10.90 2.39 4.46
CA GLY A 288 11.71 3.02 5.51
C GLY A 288 11.91 2.21 6.79
N ALA A 289 10.99 1.31 7.13
CA ALA A 289 11.11 0.48 8.34
C ALA A 289 12.06 -0.72 8.17
N THR A 290 12.43 -1.08 6.93
CA THR A 290 13.49 -2.09 6.69
C THR A 290 14.88 -1.62 7.11
N ARG A 291 15.05 -0.33 7.45
CA ARG A 291 16.31 0.21 8.00
C ARG A 291 16.56 -0.22 9.45
N ILE A 292 15.56 -0.77 10.14
CA ILE A 292 15.73 -1.34 11.48
C ILE A 292 16.61 -2.61 11.36
N PRO A 293 17.77 -2.69 12.06
CA PRO A 293 18.69 -3.83 11.95
C PRO A 293 18.03 -5.19 12.18
N ALA A 294 17.26 -5.33 13.26
CA ALA A 294 16.52 -6.56 13.54
C ALA A 294 15.54 -6.98 12.42
N VAL A 295 14.92 -6.04 11.70
CA VAL A 295 14.04 -6.36 10.55
C VAL A 295 14.87 -6.97 9.41
N LYS A 296 16.00 -6.33 9.08
CA LYS A 296 16.96 -6.82 8.09
C LYS A 296 17.46 -8.22 8.42
N GLU A 297 17.88 -8.43 9.67
CA GLU A 297 18.43 -9.69 10.14
C GLU A 297 17.39 -10.82 10.09
N ARG A 298 16.13 -10.55 10.43
CA ARG A 298 15.05 -11.54 10.33
C ARG A 298 14.83 -12.00 8.89
N ILE A 299 14.80 -11.06 7.95
CA ILE A 299 14.64 -11.36 6.52
C ILE A 299 15.86 -12.15 6.01
N ALA A 300 17.08 -11.71 6.32
CA ALA A 300 18.31 -12.37 5.90
C ALA A 300 18.40 -13.79 6.46
N LYS A 301 18.06 -13.97 7.75
CA LYS A 301 18.03 -15.28 8.41
C LYS A 301 17.02 -16.23 7.78
N PHE A 302 15.83 -15.74 7.42
CA PHE A 302 14.81 -16.56 6.76
C PHE A 302 15.29 -17.13 5.42
N PHE A 303 15.94 -16.30 4.60
CA PHE A 303 16.44 -16.72 3.29
C PHE A 303 17.84 -17.35 3.33
N GLY A 304 18.52 -17.33 4.48
CA GLY A 304 19.90 -17.78 4.61
C GLY A 304 20.88 -17.03 3.70
N LYS A 305 20.57 -15.78 3.33
CA LYS A 305 21.31 -14.94 2.38
C LYS A 305 21.24 -13.48 2.80
N ASP A 306 22.28 -12.71 2.47
CA ASP A 306 22.28 -11.27 2.68
C ASP A 306 21.19 -10.58 1.84
N VAL A 307 20.61 -9.53 2.41
CA VAL A 307 19.63 -8.69 1.71
C VAL A 307 20.33 -7.59 0.92
N SER A 308 19.85 -7.38 -0.29
CA SER A 308 20.30 -6.36 -1.22
C SER A 308 19.56 -5.04 -1.02
N THR A 309 20.29 -3.94 -1.20
CA THR A 309 19.77 -2.57 -1.21
C THR A 309 20.18 -1.86 -2.49
N THR A 310 20.08 -2.54 -3.64
CA THR A 310 20.51 -1.95 -4.93
C THR A 310 19.53 -0.90 -5.43
N LEU A 311 18.29 -0.96 -4.96
CA LEU A 311 17.25 0.04 -5.19
C LEU A 311 17.29 1.12 -4.11
N ASN A 312 16.93 2.35 -4.49
CA ASN A 312 16.63 3.39 -3.51
C ASN A 312 15.33 3.02 -2.78
N ALA A 313 15.43 2.76 -1.48
CA ALA A 313 14.32 2.26 -0.66
C ALA A 313 13.12 3.20 -0.56
N ASP A 314 13.29 4.51 -0.76
CA ASP A 314 12.23 5.51 -0.63
C ASP A 314 11.60 5.87 -1.99
N GLU A 315 12.36 5.74 -3.08
CA GLU A 315 11.95 6.19 -4.42
C GLU A 315 11.53 5.05 -5.35
N ALA A 316 11.84 3.79 -5.01
CA ALA A 316 11.70 2.66 -5.94
C ALA A 316 10.28 2.50 -6.50
N ILE A 317 9.26 2.66 -5.65
CA ILE A 317 7.85 2.56 -6.04
C ILE A 317 7.49 3.70 -7.01
N ALA A 318 7.81 4.96 -6.64
CA ALA A 318 7.49 6.12 -7.45
C ALA A 318 8.18 6.09 -8.82
N ARG A 319 9.46 5.67 -8.86
CA ARG A 319 10.20 5.47 -10.12
C ARG A 319 9.57 4.39 -10.99
N GLY A 320 9.17 3.26 -10.39
CA GLY A 320 8.44 2.19 -11.08
C GLY A 320 7.14 2.68 -11.71
N CYS A 321 6.34 3.46 -10.97
CA CYS A 321 5.12 4.07 -11.50
C CYS A 321 5.39 5.06 -12.63
N ALA A 322 6.42 5.91 -12.50
CA ALA A 322 6.80 6.84 -13.56
C ALA A 322 7.22 6.10 -14.85
N LEU A 323 7.99 5.02 -14.72
CA LEU A 323 8.36 4.16 -15.85
C LEU A 323 7.11 3.51 -16.48
N GLN A 324 6.19 3.00 -15.67
CA GLN A 324 4.95 2.42 -16.15
C GLN A 324 4.07 3.46 -16.87
N CYS A 325 4.06 4.70 -16.39
CA CYS A 325 3.36 5.81 -17.02
C CYS A 325 3.98 6.14 -18.39
N ALA A 326 5.31 6.14 -18.49
CA ALA A 326 6.02 6.34 -19.74
C ALA A 326 5.78 5.19 -20.75
N ILE A 327 5.71 3.93 -20.29
CA ILE A 327 5.36 2.76 -21.13
C ILE A 327 3.94 2.86 -21.71
N LEU A 328 3.00 3.41 -20.94
CA LEU A 328 1.61 3.56 -21.38
C LEU A 328 1.37 4.81 -22.22
N SER A 329 2.27 5.80 -22.14
CA SER A 329 2.14 7.05 -22.85
C SER A 329 2.46 6.88 -24.33
N PRO A 330 1.61 7.35 -25.26
CA PRO A 330 1.91 7.33 -26.68
C PRO A 330 3.01 8.33 -27.06
N ALA A 331 3.36 9.25 -26.17
CA ALA A 331 4.33 10.32 -26.43
C ALA A 331 5.79 9.88 -26.32
N PHE A 332 6.07 8.78 -25.63
CA PHE A 332 7.43 8.31 -25.36
C PHE A 332 7.67 6.93 -25.94
N LYS A 333 8.78 6.76 -26.67
CA LYS A 333 9.28 5.44 -27.04
C LYS A 333 10.25 4.97 -25.96
N VAL A 334 9.78 4.07 -25.10
CA VAL A 334 10.59 3.44 -24.06
C VAL A 334 10.98 2.03 -24.45
N ARG A 335 11.99 1.48 -23.76
CA ARG A 335 12.39 0.07 -23.91
C ARG A 335 11.20 -0.83 -23.62
N GLU A 336 10.93 -1.77 -24.53
CA GLU A 336 9.88 -2.76 -24.31
C GLU A 336 10.20 -3.63 -23.09
N PHE A 337 9.28 -3.64 -22.14
CA PHE A 337 9.36 -4.42 -20.92
C PHE A 337 7.96 -4.91 -20.54
N SER A 338 7.74 -6.22 -20.64
CA SER A 338 6.46 -6.84 -20.35
C SER A 338 6.32 -7.09 -18.85
N VAL A 339 5.21 -6.63 -18.26
CA VAL A 339 4.89 -6.81 -16.83
C VAL A 339 3.64 -7.65 -16.73
N THR A 340 3.76 -8.82 -16.11
CA THR A 340 2.63 -9.70 -15.77
C THR A 340 2.48 -9.74 -14.25
N ASP A 341 1.38 -9.18 -13.75
CA ASP A 341 1.08 -9.13 -12.32
C ASP A 341 0.24 -10.34 -11.87
N ALA A 342 0.34 -10.68 -10.59
CA ALA A 342 -0.45 -11.71 -9.93
C ALA A 342 -1.72 -11.11 -9.32
N THR A 343 -2.77 -11.92 -9.22
CA THR A 343 -4.02 -11.50 -8.57
C THR A 343 -4.10 -12.03 -7.14
N PRO A 344 -4.06 -11.16 -6.12
CA PRO A 344 -3.94 -11.58 -4.73
C PRO A 344 -5.23 -12.12 -4.12
N PHE A 345 -6.37 -11.96 -4.80
CA PHE A 345 -7.67 -12.44 -4.36
C PHE A 345 -8.29 -13.35 -5.43
N PRO A 346 -8.92 -14.46 -5.04
CA PRO A 346 -9.67 -15.28 -5.98
C PRO A 346 -10.89 -14.51 -6.48
N ILE A 347 -11.20 -14.68 -7.76
CA ILE A 347 -12.39 -14.11 -8.39
C ILE A 347 -13.35 -15.26 -8.70
N SER A 348 -14.60 -15.13 -8.26
CA SER A 348 -15.68 -16.06 -8.60
C SER A 348 -16.75 -15.32 -9.39
N LEU A 349 -17.22 -15.92 -10.47
CA LEU A 349 -18.32 -15.41 -11.28
C LEU A 349 -19.55 -16.29 -11.07
N LEU A 350 -20.70 -15.62 -10.93
CA LEU A 350 -22.02 -16.23 -10.80
C LEU A 350 -22.89 -15.63 -11.91
N TRP A 351 -23.56 -16.47 -12.70
CA TRP A 351 -24.53 -16.03 -13.69
C TRP A 351 -25.74 -16.98 -13.71
N ASN A 352 -26.90 -16.44 -14.08
CA ASN A 352 -28.12 -17.23 -14.26
C ASN A 352 -28.27 -17.59 -15.73
N THR A 353 -28.55 -18.85 -16.02
CA THR A 353 -28.99 -19.30 -17.36
C THR A 353 -30.50 -19.34 -17.41
N GLU A 354 -31.13 -18.59 -18.32
CA GLU A 354 -32.59 -18.63 -18.57
C GLU A 354 -33.07 -19.98 -19.17
N ALA A 355 -32.17 -20.93 -19.39
CA ALA A 355 -32.48 -22.24 -19.95
C ALA A 355 -32.01 -23.32 -18.98
N GLU A 356 -32.87 -23.60 -17.99
CA GLU A 356 -33.14 -24.90 -17.38
C GLU A 356 -33.80 -24.64 -16.01
N ASP A 357 -35.02 -25.14 -15.83
CA ASP A 357 -35.72 -25.23 -14.54
C ASP A 357 -35.05 -26.25 -13.58
N THR A 358 -33.73 -26.32 -13.61
CA THR A 358 -32.89 -27.01 -12.63
C THR A 358 -31.91 -25.99 -12.06
N GLU A 359 -31.86 -25.89 -10.73
CA GLU A 359 -30.94 -25.07 -9.95
C GLU A 359 -29.46 -25.35 -10.30
N GLY A 360 -29.00 -24.81 -11.42
CA GLY A 360 -27.63 -24.91 -11.90
C GLY A 360 -26.93 -23.59 -11.71
N ILE A 361 -26.50 -23.29 -10.47
CA ILE A 361 -25.59 -22.17 -10.21
C ILE A 361 -24.23 -22.55 -10.79
N GLY A 362 -23.94 -22.10 -12.02
CA GLY A 362 -22.59 -22.15 -12.56
C GLY A 362 -21.67 -21.27 -11.72
N SER A 363 -20.76 -21.88 -10.98
CA SER A 363 -19.69 -21.17 -10.26
C SER A 363 -18.34 -21.55 -10.87
N HIS A 364 -17.53 -20.56 -11.23
CA HIS A 364 -16.16 -20.80 -11.65
C HIS A 364 -15.19 -20.10 -10.70
N TYR A 365 -14.34 -20.90 -10.06
CA TYR A 365 -13.30 -20.45 -9.13
C TYR A 365 -12.01 -20.13 -9.89
N HIS A 366 -11.35 -19.03 -9.51
CA HIS A 366 -10.05 -18.68 -10.06
C HIS A 366 -9.01 -18.52 -8.94
N ARG A 367 -7.86 -19.21 -9.05
CA ARG A 367 -6.86 -19.31 -7.98
C ARG A 367 -6.02 -18.04 -7.82
N GLN A 368 -5.54 -17.83 -6.59
CA GLN A 368 -4.80 -16.67 -6.06
C GLN A 368 -3.41 -16.38 -6.70
N THR A 369 -3.06 -17.04 -7.82
CA THR A 369 -1.72 -16.96 -8.45
C THR A 369 -1.77 -16.84 -9.97
N SER A 370 -2.96 -16.68 -10.55
CA SER A 370 -3.10 -16.50 -11.99
C SER A 370 -2.82 -15.06 -12.42
N SER A 371 -2.43 -14.91 -13.69
CA SER A 371 -2.15 -13.60 -14.26
C SER A 371 -3.44 -12.85 -14.61
N PHE A 372 -3.49 -11.55 -14.34
CA PHE A 372 -4.66 -10.73 -14.66
C PHE A 372 -5.00 -10.71 -16.16
N CYS A 373 -3.99 -10.81 -17.04
CA CYS A 373 -4.21 -10.87 -18.49
C CYS A 373 -4.95 -12.16 -18.92
N SER A 374 -4.63 -13.30 -18.28
CA SER A 374 -5.35 -14.56 -18.51
C SER A 374 -6.84 -14.48 -18.13
N GLN A 375 -7.17 -13.69 -17.11
CA GLN A 375 -8.56 -13.45 -16.67
C GLN A 375 -9.35 -12.67 -17.72
N LYS A 376 -8.74 -11.65 -18.35
CA LYS A 376 -9.38 -10.90 -19.45
C LYS A 376 -9.64 -11.76 -20.67
N GLN A 377 -8.69 -12.60 -21.08
CA GLN A 377 -8.84 -13.46 -22.25
C GLN A 377 -9.94 -14.50 -22.03
N PHE A 378 -10.09 -15.02 -20.81
CA PHE A 378 -11.19 -15.91 -20.43
C PHE A 378 -12.54 -15.19 -20.37
N MET A 379 -12.63 -14.03 -19.71
CA MET A 379 -13.85 -13.22 -19.66
C MET A 379 -14.29 -12.80 -21.07
N MET A 380 -13.35 -12.45 -21.94
CA MET A 380 -13.61 -12.15 -23.34
C MET A 380 -14.05 -13.39 -24.12
N SER A 381 -13.50 -14.59 -23.83
CA SER A 381 -13.99 -15.86 -24.40
C SER A 381 -15.39 -16.23 -23.91
N LEU A 382 -15.73 -15.95 -22.65
CA LEU A 382 -17.09 -16.10 -22.11
C LEU A 382 -18.06 -15.13 -22.79
N ILE A 383 -17.67 -13.85 -22.93
CA ILE A 383 -18.47 -12.84 -23.63
C ILE A 383 -18.63 -13.19 -25.12
N LEU A 384 -17.58 -13.64 -25.80
CA LEU A 384 -17.63 -14.05 -27.21
C LEU A 384 -18.47 -15.32 -27.42
N ASN A 385 -18.44 -16.27 -26.49
CA ASN A 385 -19.35 -17.43 -26.51
C ASN A 385 -20.81 -17.02 -26.19
N ALA A 386 -21.00 -16.02 -25.33
CA ALA A 386 -22.29 -15.50 -24.91
C ALA A 386 -22.94 -14.53 -25.92
N THR A 387 -22.21 -13.95 -26.87
CA THR A 387 -22.76 -13.11 -27.96
C THR A 387 -23.69 -13.85 -28.94
N SER A 388 -23.93 -15.15 -28.71
CA SER A 388 -24.94 -15.94 -29.40
C SER A 388 -26.36 -15.86 -28.79
N ARG A 389 -26.56 -15.19 -27.63
CA ARG A 389 -27.88 -15.11 -26.97
C ARG A 389 -28.18 -13.69 -26.46
N ASN A 390 -29.41 -13.23 -26.69
CA ASN A 390 -29.92 -11.88 -26.39
C ASN A 390 -29.95 -11.61 -24.87
N TRP A 391 -29.51 -10.43 -24.46
CA TRP A 391 -29.63 -9.96 -23.07
C TRP A 391 -30.58 -8.75 -22.97
N LYS A 392 -31.41 -8.72 -21.92
CA LYS A 392 -32.03 -7.49 -21.39
C LYS A 392 -31.24 -7.03 -20.17
N ILE A 393 -30.56 -5.89 -20.28
CA ILE A 393 -29.91 -5.19 -19.16
C ILE A 393 -30.93 -4.21 -18.57
N SER A 394 -31.35 -4.42 -17.31
CA SER A 394 -32.21 -3.47 -16.59
C SER A 394 -31.39 -2.37 -15.92
N ASN A 395 -31.02 -1.35 -16.68
CA ASN A 395 -31.38 0.05 -16.39
C ASN A 395 -30.89 0.93 -17.54
N ARG A 396 -31.86 1.50 -18.28
CA ARG A 396 -31.62 2.40 -19.40
C ARG A 396 -31.05 3.72 -18.90
N LYS A 397 -29.88 4.12 -19.40
CA LYS A 397 -29.72 5.29 -20.29
C LYS A 397 -28.25 5.54 -20.66
N TYR A 398 -28.04 5.80 -21.96
CA TYR A 398 -26.84 6.25 -22.68
C TYR A 398 -25.85 5.20 -23.17
N LEU A 399 -26.29 4.44 -24.17
CA LEU A 399 -25.47 3.96 -25.28
C LEU A 399 -26.01 4.58 -26.57
N GLN A 400 -25.28 5.50 -27.20
CA GLN A 400 -25.38 5.74 -28.63
C GLN A 400 -24.00 6.08 -29.23
N LYS A 401 -23.60 5.20 -30.17
CA LYS A 401 -22.66 5.36 -31.29
C LYS A 401 -21.14 5.32 -31.00
N GLY A 402 -20.51 4.33 -31.64
CA GLY A 402 -19.09 4.37 -32.06
C GLY A 402 -18.20 3.35 -31.36
N LEU A 403 -18.16 2.12 -31.87
CA LEU A 403 -17.32 1.05 -31.36
C LEU A 403 -15.84 1.33 -31.68
N LEU A 404 -15.11 1.91 -30.73
CA LEU A 404 -13.65 1.87 -30.63
C LEU A 404 -13.35 1.22 -29.28
N VAL A 405 -12.94 -0.05 -29.30
CA VAL A 405 -12.58 -0.80 -28.10
C VAL A 405 -11.28 -0.24 -27.56
N LYS A 406 -11.38 0.85 -26.79
CA LYS A 406 -10.33 1.28 -25.87
C LYS A 406 -10.48 0.50 -24.58
N GLN A 407 -9.36 -0.07 -24.16
CA GLN A 407 -9.07 -0.62 -22.84
C GLN A 407 -9.93 -0.01 -21.74
N ASN A 408 -10.81 -0.82 -21.15
CA ASN A 408 -11.27 -0.74 -19.76
C ASN A 408 -12.43 -1.72 -19.59
N VAL A 409 -12.11 -3.01 -19.40
CA VAL A 409 -13.09 -3.93 -18.84
C VAL A 409 -13.01 -3.76 -17.32
N TYR A 410 -13.88 -2.89 -16.81
CA TYR A 410 -14.25 -2.87 -15.41
C TYR A 410 -15.22 -4.03 -15.20
N VAL A 411 -14.91 -4.89 -14.23
CA VAL A 411 -15.84 -5.93 -13.78
C VAL A 411 -16.86 -5.22 -12.88
N PHE A 412 -18.12 -5.17 -13.32
CA PHE A 412 -19.21 -4.48 -12.63
C PHE A 412 -19.64 -5.24 -11.37
#